data_AF-A0A1F5N945-F1
#
_entry.id   AF-A0A1F5N945-F1
#
_cell.length_a   1.000
_cell.length_b   1.000
_cell.length_c   1.000
_cell.angle_alpha   90.00
_cell.angle_beta   90.00
_cell.angle_gamma   90.00
#
_symmetry.space_group_name_H-M   'P 1'
#
loop_
_entity.id
_entity.type
_entity.pdbx_description
1 polymer ?
#
loop_
_entity_poly.entity_id
_entity_poly.type
_entity_poly.pdbx_seq_one_letter_code
_entity_poly.pdbx_strand_id
1 'polypeptide(L)'
;MDNISNIALIAQMIESAEKNIQSARQLLREMMGGGVVSNADIMKKAQVLSVSEGGKIIEGVFDGQNMIGPDSKQYPVPSNYASKSKLVEGDVLKLTIAEDGSFIYKQIGPVERRKVLGNLVQDEKGEYKVVAEGKPFKVLLASLTYFKAEPGDQVTIVLPKDKDANWGAVENVIKAGEAAANMASVSRNDSSDETELEEL
;
A
#
# COMPACT_ATOMS: atom_id res chain seq x y z
N MET A 1 -7.41 -29.77 40.29
CA MET A 1 -7.72 -28.44 39.72
C MET A 1 -8.01 -28.51 38.21
N ASP A 2 -7.76 -29.64 37.56
CA ASP A 2 -7.85 -29.82 36.10
C ASP A 2 -9.28 -29.95 35.54
N ASN A 3 -10.24 -30.42 36.35
CA ASN A 3 -11.63 -30.55 35.92
C ASN A 3 -12.34 -29.20 35.71
N ILE A 4 -11.96 -28.15 36.42
CA ILE A 4 -12.58 -26.82 36.30
C ILE A 4 -12.16 -26.16 34.96
N SER A 5 -10.90 -26.32 34.57
CA SER A 5 -10.39 -25.86 33.28
C SER A 5 -11.05 -26.59 32.10
N ASN A 6 -11.29 -27.89 32.24
CA ASN A 6 -12.02 -28.68 31.22
C ASN A 6 -13.50 -28.26 31.12
N ILE A 7 -14.16 -27.98 32.24
CA ILE A 7 -15.55 -27.48 32.24
C ILE A 7 -15.63 -26.08 31.61
N ALA A 8 -14.69 -25.19 31.91
CA ALA A 8 -14.63 -23.86 31.32
C ALA A 8 -14.40 -23.92 29.79
N LEU A 9 -13.51 -24.81 29.35
CA LEU A 9 -13.27 -25.04 27.92
C LEU A 9 -14.52 -25.59 27.22
N ILE A 10 -15.20 -26.58 27.83
CA ILE A 10 -16.45 -27.13 27.28
C ILE A 10 -17.55 -26.06 27.25
N ALA A 11 -17.68 -25.22 28.28
CA ALA A 11 -18.63 -24.12 28.31
C ALA A 11 -18.35 -23.11 27.18
N GLN A 12 -17.09 -22.75 26.96
CA GLN A 12 -16.67 -21.88 25.87
C GLN A 12 -16.93 -22.50 24.49
N MET A 13 -16.73 -23.82 24.35
CA MET A 13 -17.05 -24.55 23.12
C MET A 13 -18.56 -24.57 22.83
N ILE A 14 -19.39 -24.74 23.87
CA ILE A 14 -20.86 -24.67 23.75
C ILE A 14 -21.30 -23.27 23.34
N GLU A 15 -20.76 -22.23 23.98
CA GLU A 15 -21.08 -20.83 23.65
C GLU A 15 -20.69 -20.48 22.21
N SER A 16 -19.53 -20.95 21.74
CA SER A 16 -19.08 -20.80 20.36
C SER A 16 -20.00 -21.55 19.37
N ALA A 17 -20.37 -22.79 19.69
CA ALA A 17 -21.30 -23.58 18.87
C ALA A 17 -22.69 -22.91 18.77
N GLU A 18 -23.19 -22.32 19.86
CA GLU A 18 -24.46 -21.61 19.88
C GLU A 18 -24.43 -20.35 19.01
N LYS A 19 -23.34 -19.56 19.10
CA LYS A 19 -23.10 -18.41 18.22
C LYS A 19 -23.02 -18.83 16.74
N ASN A 20 -22.36 -19.94 16.45
CA ASN A 20 -22.28 -20.48 15.08
C ASN A 20 -23.65 -20.91 14.55
N ILE A 21 -24.49 -21.53 15.37
CA ILE A 21 -25.86 -21.91 14.99
C ILE A 21 -26.72 -20.67 14.75
N GLN A 22 -26.56 -19.60 15.55
CA GLN A 22 -27.26 -18.34 15.35
C GLN A 22 -26.86 -17.68 14.02
N SER A 23 -25.56 -17.64 13.71
CA SER A 23 -25.04 -17.13 12.44
C SER A 23 -25.53 -17.96 11.24
N ALA A 24 -25.51 -19.28 11.33
CA ALA A 24 -26.04 -20.16 10.28
C ALA A 24 -27.54 -19.93 10.04
N ARG A 25 -28.32 -19.69 11.11
CA ARG A 25 -29.75 -19.32 10.99
C ARG A 25 -29.95 -17.95 10.35
N GLN A 26 -29.05 -17.00 10.61
CA GLN A 26 -29.07 -15.68 9.97
C GLN A 26 -28.87 -15.81 8.46
N LEU A 27 -27.82 -16.54 8.06
CA LEU A 27 -27.49 -16.78 6.65
C LEU A 27 -28.61 -17.54 5.93
N LEU A 28 -29.22 -18.55 6.57
CA LEU A 28 -30.39 -19.24 6.02
C LEU A 28 -31.57 -18.30 5.79
N ARG A 29 -31.85 -17.37 6.71
CA ARG A 29 -32.91 -16.36 6.52
C ARG A 29 -32.60 -15.41 5.37
N GLU A 30 -31.34 -15.01 5.22
CA GLU A 30 -30.86 -14.15 4.13
C GLU A 30 -30.94 -14.85 2.77
N MET A 31 -30.63 -16.15 2.70
CA MET A 31 -30.74 -16.95 1.47
C MET A 31 -32.18 -17.29 1.09
N MET A 32 -33.08 -17.46 2.08
CA MET A 32 -34.51 -17.67 1.83
C MET A 32 -35.26 -16.37 1.48
N GLY A 33 -34.74 -15.21 1.89
CA GLY A 33 -35.27 -13.89 1.55
C GLY A 33 -34.81 -13.41 0.18
N GLY A 34 -35.21 -14.11 -0.89
CA GLY A 34 -34.99 -13.65 -2.27
C GLY A 34 -35.71 -12.33 -2.55
N GLY A 35 -34.98 -11.22 -2.45
CA GLY A 35 -35.53 -9.89 -2.73
C GLY A 35 -34.42 -8.87 -2.95
N VAL A 36 -34.53 -8.15 -4.07
CA VAL A 36 -33.67 -7.07 -4.58
C VAL A 36 -32.89 -6.33 -3.48
N VAL A 37 -31.55 -6.31 -3.63
CA VAL A 37 -30.61 -5.61 -2.74
C VAL A 37 -31.02 -4.15 -2.63
N SER A 38 -31.47 -3.75 -1.45
CA SER A 38 -31.82 -2.36 -1.15
C SER A 38 -30.59 -1.63 -0.60
N ASN A 39 -30.56 -0.29 -0.72
CA ASN A 39 -29.52 0.54 -0.12
C ASN A 39 -29.41 0.36 1.41
N ALA A 40 -30.47 -0.13 2.07
CA ALA A 40 -30.45 -0.44 3.50
C ALA A 40 -29.61 -1.69 3.82
N ASP A 41 -29.55 -2.66 2.91
CA ASP A 41 -28.74 -3.88 3.09
C ASP A 41 -27.25 -3.58 2.95
N ILE A 42 -26.89 -2.64 2.08
CA ILE A 42 -25.51 -2.14 1.93
C ILE A 42 -25.07 -1.40 3.20
N MET A 43 -25.94 -0.57 3.79
CA MET A 43 -25.63 0.13 5.04
C MET A 43 -25.55 -0.83 6.24
N LYS A 44 -26.42 -1.84 6.32
CA LYS A 44 -26.31 -2.89 7.35
C LYS A 44 -25.04 -3.73 7.20
N LYS A 45 -24.65 -4.10 5.98
CA LYS A 45 -23.37 -4.78 5.73
C LYS A 45 -22.18 -3.90 6.13
N ALA A 46 -22.22 -2.60 5.85
CA ALA A 46 -21.19 -1.65 6.27
C ALA A 46 -21.07 -1.54 7.80
N GLN A 47 -22.18 -1.66 8.52
CA GLN A 47 -22.23 -1.60 9.99
C GLN A 47 -21.76 -2.91 10.65
N VAL A 48 -22.00 -4.06 10.01
CA VAL A 48 -21.45 -5.37 10.44
C VAL A 48 -19.95 -5.47 10.12
N LEU A 49 -19.48 -4.89 9.01
CA LEU A 49 -18.05 -4.78 8.67
C LEU A 49 -17.23 -3.93 9.66
N SER A 50 -17.90 -3.14 10.52
CA SER A 50 -17.21 -2.30 11.52
C SER A 50 -16.82 -3.08 12.78
N VAL A 51 -17.35 -4.28 13.01
CA VAL A 51 -17.11 -5.04 14.25
C VAL A 51 -17.06 -6.53 13.97
N SER A 52 -15.93 -6.97 13.43
CA SER A 52 -15.38 -8.31 13.69
C SER A 52 -13.97 -8.14 14.22
N GLU A 53 -13.83 -7.55 15.41
CA GLU A 53 -12.61 -7.68 16.23
C GLU A 53 -12.53 -9.11 16.78
N GLY A 54 -12.25 -10.06 15.90
CA GLY A 54 -11.96 -11.48 16.22
C GLY A 54 -10.60 -11.96 15.70
N GLY A 55 -9.90 -11.13 14.93
CA GLY A 55 -8.58 -11.44 14.36
C GLY A 55 -7.42 -10.95 15.22
N LYS A 56 -6.24 -11.58 15.08
CA LYS A 56 -5.01 -11.08 15.70
C LYS A 56 -4.58 -9.79 14.99
N ILE A 57 -4.51 -8.70 15.74
CA ILE A 57 -4.04 -7.40 15.26
C ILE A 57 -2.56 -7.24 15.60
N ILE A 58 -1.76 -6.83 14.63
CA ILE A 58 -0.34 -6.53 14.77
C ILE A 58 -0.07 -5.17 14.11
N GLU A 59 0.61 -4.28 14.80
CA GLU A 59 1.10 -3.03 14.22
C GLU A 59 2.60 -3.14 13.96
N GLY A 60 3.07 -2.51 12.89
CA GLY A 60 4.47 -2.57 12.50
C GLY A 60 4.87 -1.49 11.52
N VAL A 61 6.16 -1.44 11.20
CA VAL A 61 6.75 -0.42 10.33
C VAL A 61 7.14 -1.02 8.99
N PHE A 62 6.77 -0.36 7.90
CA PHE A 62 7.11 -0.80 6.55
C PHE A 62 8.58 -0.53 6.24
N ASP A 63 9.30 -1.54 5.72
CA ASP A 63 10.73 -1.47 5.36
C ASP A 63 11.00 -1.36 3.85
N GLY A 64 9.94 -1.21 3.04
CA GLY A 64 10.01 -1.20 1.58
C GLY A 64 9.47 -2.46 0.91
N GLN A 65 9.43 -3.60 1.61
CA GLN A 65 8.82 -4.86 1.12
C GLN A 65 8.00 -5.59 2.17
N ASN A 66 8.36 -5.47 3.44
CA ASN A 66 7.78 -6.13 4.58
C ASN A 66 7.29 -5.11 5.61
N MET A 67 6.39 -5.56 6.47
CA MET A 67 6.06 -4.90 7.72
C MET A 67 6.86 -5.56 8.84
N ILE A 68 7.64 -4.78 9.57
CA ILE A 68 8.38 -5.23 10.75
C ILE A 68 7.48 -5.02 11.97
N GLY A 69 6.99 -6.13 12.53
CA GLY A 69 6.16 -6.12 13.73
C GLY A 69 6.98 -6.10 15.03
N PRO A 70 6.32 -6.24 16.18
CA PRO A 70 6.98 -6.44 17.47
C PRO A 70 7.88 -7.70 17.40
N ASP A 71 8.96 -7.70 18.17
CA ASP A 71 9.97 -8.78 18.19
C ASP A 71 10.76 -8.95 16.87
N SER A 72 10.82 -7.90 16.04
CA SER A 72 11.53 -7.90 14.74
C SER A 72 10.99 -8.93 13.74
N LYS A 73 9.77 -9.44 13.96
CA LYS A 73 9.14 -10.39 13.05
C LYS A 73 8.73 -9.69 11.76
N GLN A 74 9.10 -10.28 10.63
CA GLN A 74 8.81 -9.74 9.31
C GLN A 74 7.51 -10.34 8.77
N TYR A 75 6.66 -9.48 8.23
CA TYR A 75 5.40 -9.83 7.58
C TYR A 75 5.44 -9.32 6.14
N PRO A 76 5.53 -10.20 5.12
CA PRO A 76 5.59 -9.78 3.73
C PRO A 76 4.35 -8.98 3.34
N VAL A 77 4.56 -7.80 2.77
CA VAL A 77 3.46 -6.95 2.29
C VAL A 77 3.26 -7.23 0.79
N PRO A 78 2.03 -7.49 0.33
CA PRO A 78 1.76 -7.71 -1.08
C PRO A 78 2.23 -6.54 -1.94
N SER A 79 3.06 -6.81 -2.95
CA SER A 79 3.68 -5.77 -3.81
C SER A 79 2.65 -4.85 -4.46
N ASN A 80 1.48 -5.38 -4.83
CA ASN A 80 0.38 -4.60 -5.42
C ASN A 80 -0.28 -3.63 -4.42
N TYR A 81 -0.39 -4.05 -3.16
CA TYR A 81 -0.92 -3.16 -2.12
C TYR A 81 0.07 -2.03 -1.83
N ALA A 82 1.35 -2.38 -1.71
CA ALA A 82 2.42 -1.41 -1.47
C ALA A 82 2.59 -0.42 -2.63
N SER A 83 2.52 -0.88 -3.89
CA SER A 83 2.58 -0.02 -5.07
C SER A 83 1.37 0.91 -5.18
N LYS A 84 0.16 0.37 -5.04
CA LYS A 84 -1.09 1.14 -5.16
C LYS A 84 -1.23 2.19 -4.07
N SER A 85 -0.84 1.85 -2.84
CA SER A 85 -0.92 2.76 -1.69
C SER A 85 0.28 3.70 -1.60
N LYS A 86 1.28 3.56 -2.50
CA LYS A 86 2.54 4.30 -2.49
C LYS A 86 3.17 4.31 -1.09
N LEU A 87 3.32 3.12 -0.51
CA LEU A 87 3.90 2.96 0.83
C LEU A 87 5.37 3.32 0.81
N VAL A 88 5.79 4.10 1.80
CA VAL A 88 7.15 4.59 1.97
C VAL A 88 7.77 3.96 3.21
N GLU A 89 9.07 3.68 3.17
CA GLU A 89 9.79 3.20 4.35
C GLU A 89 9.51 4.06 5.58
N GLY A 90 9.20 3.41 6.70
CA GLY A 90 8.81 4.07 7.93
C GLY A 90 7.30 4.23 8.13
N ASP A 91 6.48 4.02 7.10
CA ASP A 91 5.02 4.03 7.24
C ASP A 91 4.56 2.97 8.26
N VAL A 92 3.66 3.35 9.16
CA VAL A 92 3.07 2.46 10.15
C VAL A 92 1.86 1.76 9.54
N LEU A 93 1.89 0.43 9.59
CA LEU A 93 0.85 -0.45 9.08
C LEU A 93 0.20 -1.23 10.23
N LYS A 94 -1.09 -1.48 10.08
CA LYS A 94 -1.88 -2.43 10.87
C LYS A 94 -2.10 -3.68 10.02
N LEU A 95 -1.61 -4.81 10.47
CA LEU A 95 -1.94 -6.15 9.98
C LEU A 95 -3.07 -6.73 10.82
N THR A 96 -4.16 -7.13 10.16
CA THR A 96 -5.20 -7.96 10.75
C THR A 96 -5.10 -9.35 10.15
N ILE A 97 -4.91 -10.36 11.00
CA ILE A 97 -4.97 -11.77 10.61
C ILE A 97 -6.39 -12.24 10.86
N ALA A 98 -7.15 -12.49 9.80
CA ALA A 98 -8.51 -12.99 9.89
C ALA A 98 -8.55 -14.46 10.34
N GLU A 99 -9.73 -14.95 10.73
CA GLU A 99 -9.92 -16.33 11.20
C GLU A 99 -9.59 -17.39 10.13
N ASP A 100 -9.69 -17.02 8.85
CA ASP A 100 -9.30 -17.84 7.71
C ASP A 100 -7.77 -17.82 7.43
N GLY A 101 -7.01 -17.08 8.25
CA GLY A 101 -5.57 -16.90 8.11
C GLY A 101 -5.14 -15.85 7.09
N SER A 102 -6.08 -15.15 6.44
CA SER A 102 -5.75 -14.10 5.48
C SER A 102 -5.14 -12.87 6.16
N PHE A 103 -4.18 -12.25 5.47
CA PHE A 103 -3.48 -11.05 5.94
C PHE A 103 -4.08 -9.81 5.29
N ILE A 104 -4.61 -8.92 6.13
CA ILE A 104 -5.20 -7.65 5.70
C ILE A 104 -4.35 -6.52 6.25
N TYR A 105 -3.72 -5.77 5.34
CA TYR A 105 -2.89 -4.62 5.68
C TYR A 105 -3.67 -3.31 5.52
N LYS A 106 -3.49 -2.41 6.47
CA LYS A 106 -3.98 -1.04 6.42
C LYS A 106 -2.89 -0.08 6.86
N GLN A 107 -2.59 0.93 6.06
CA GLN A 107 -1.77 2.05 6.51
C GLN A 107 -2.52 2.86 7.58
N ILE A 108 -1.86 3.09 8.72
CA ILE A 108 -2.43 3.83 9.86
C ILE A 108 -1.58 5.03 10.28
N GLY A 109 -0.31 5.11 9.85
CA GLY A 109 0.56 6.25 10.14
C GLY A 109 1.51 6.53 8.99
N PRO A 110 1.15 7.39 8.02
CA PRO A 110 2.08 7.80 6.98
C PRO A 110 3.21 8.68 7.57
N VAL A 111 4.43 8.51 7.08
CA VAL A 111 5.55 9.41 7.41
C VAL A 111 5.52 10.68 6.56
N GLU A 112 6.24 11.72 6.99
CA GLU A 112 6.50 12.89 6.13
C GLU A 112 7.30 12.47 4.89
N ARG A 113 6.92 13.03 3.74
CA ARG A 113 7.38 12.58 2.43
C ARG A 113 8.04 13.72 1.66
N ARG A 114 9.01 13.37 0.85
CA ARG A 114 9.57 14.24 -0.19
C ARG A 114 9.56 13.50 -1.53
N LYS A 115 9.43 14.25 -2.61
CA LYS A 115 9.45 13.72 -3.97
C LYS A 115 10.76 14.08 -4.61
N VAL A 116 11.36 13.13 -5.30
CA VAL A 116 12.60 13.36 -6.05
C VAL A 116 12.46 12.74 -7.43
N LEU A 117 13.03 13.42 -8.42
CA LEU A 117 13.12 12.92 -9.78
C LEU A 117 14.42 12.15 -9.94
N GLY A 118 14.36 10.97 -10.54
CA GLY A 118 15.52 10.16 -10.84
C GLY A 118 15.40 9.42 -12.17
N ASN A 119 16.47 8.78 -12.58
CA ASN A 119 16.50 7.98 -13.81
C ASN A 119 16.34 6.50 -13.48
N LEU A 120 15.44 5.82 -14.19
CA LEU A 120 15.29 4.37 -14.09
C LEU A 120 16.48 3.69 -14.78
N VAL A 121 17.18 2.86 -14.02
CA VAL A 121 18.28 2.03 -14.52
C VAL A 121 18.00 0.57 -14.21
N GLN A 122 18.60 -0.30 -15.01
CA GLN A 122 18.66 -1.73 -14.73
C GLN A 122 20.12 -2.09 -14.53
N ASP A 123 20.44 -2.78 -13.43
CA ASP A 123 21.80 -3.24 -13.20
C ASP A 123 22.14 -4.50 -13.99
N GLU A 124 23.41 -4.92 -13.92
CA GLU A 124 23.92 -6.11 -14.63
C GLU A 124 23.22 -7.42 -14.22
N LYS A 125 22.55 -7.44 -13.05
CA LYS A 125 21.78 -8.59 -12.54
C LYS A 125 20.31 -8.53 -12.96
N GLY A 126 19.90 -7.49 -13.66
CA GLY A 126 18.52 -7.28 -14.10
C GLY A 126 17.62 -6.61 -13.06
N GLU A 127 18.15 -6.13 -11.93
CA GLU A 127 17.35 -5.42 -10.92
C GLU A 127 17.13 -3.95 -11.33
N TYR A 128 15.88 -3.50 -11.24
CA TYR A 128 15.52 -2.12 -11.51
C TYR A 128 15.77 -1.22 -10.29
N LYS A 129 16.40 -0.08 -10.53
CA LYS A 129 16.69 0.95 -9.51
C LYS A 129 16.43 2.33 -10.08
N VAL A 130 16.06 3.28 -9.24
CA VAL A 130 15.97 4.70 -9.61
C VAL A 130 17.15 5.42 -9.00
N VAL A 131 17.99 6.03 -9.84
CA VAL A 131 19.12 6.85 -9.38
C VAL A 131 18.62 8.28 -9.22
N ALA A 132 18.58 8.77 -7.99
CA ALA A 132 18.21 10.13 -7.63
C ALA A 132 19.18 10.66 -6.57
N GLU A 133 19.48 11.96 -6.59
CA GLU A 133 20.36 12.59 -5.58
C GLU A 133 21.74 11.89 -5.42
N GLY A 134 22.25 11.27 -6.49
CA GLY A 134 23.51 10.53 -6.46
C GLY A 134 23.45 9.17 -5.76
N LYS A 135 22.28 8.71 -5.31
CA LYS A 135 22.08 7.41 -4.65
C LYS A 135 21.10 6.52 -5.44
N PRO A 136 21.37 5.21 -5.60
CA PRO A 136 20.40 4.28 -6.18
C PRO A 136 19.35 3.86 -5.14
N PHE A 137 18.08 3.98 -5.48
CA PHE A 137 16.95 3.51 -4.69
C PHE A 137 16.30 2.30 -5.34
N LYS A 138 15.97 1.28 -4.54
CA LYS A 138 15.15 0.16 -4.98
C LYS A 138 13.70 0.61 -5.14
N VAL A 139 12.98 -0.01 -6.06
CA VAL A 139 11.57 0.29 -6.30
C VAL A 139 10.80 -1.00 -6.54
N LEU A 140 9.51 -1.01 -6.23
CA LEU A 140 8.68 -2.18 -6.46
C LEU A 140 8.45 -2.40 -7.96
N LEU A 141 8.81 -3.59 -8.44
CA LEU A 141 8.60 -3.98 -9.84
C LEU A 141 7.12 -3.85 -10.24
N ALA A 142 6.19 -4.13 -9.33
CA ALA A 142 4.75 -3.96 -9.56
C ALA A 142 4.35 -2.52 -9.94
N SER A 143 5.06 -1.51 -9.43
CA SER A 143 4.84 -0.13 -9.84
C SER A 143 5.36 0.12 -11.25
N LEU A 144 6.55 -0.39 -11.56
CA LEU A 144 7.17 -0.21 -12.87
C LEU A 144 6.35 -0.87 -13.98
N THR A 145 5.86 -2.08 -13.76
CA THR A 145 5.01 -2.78 -14.74
C THR A 145 3.68 -2.08 -14.95
N TYR A 146 3.09 -1.50 -13.90
CA TYR A 146 1.88 -0.69 -14.02
C TYR A 146 2.07 0.54 -14.90
N PHE A 147 3.16 1.30 -14.70
CA PHE A 147 3.51 2.46 -15.51
C PHE A 147 4.20 2.11 -16.84
N LYS A 148 4.42 0.81 -17.10
CA LYS A 148 5.18 0.28 -18.25
C LYS A 148 6.54 0.97 -18.40
N ALA A 149 7.21 1.22 -17.28
CA ALA A 149 8.46 1.96 -17.22
C ALA A 149 9.60 1.15 -17.87
N GLU A 150 10.48 1.84 -18.58
CA GLU A 150 11.64 1.25 -19.25
C GLU A 150 12.93 1.93 -18.78
N PRO A 151 14.08 1.22 -18.75
CA PRO A 151 15.36 1.86 -18.44
C PRO A 151 15.61 3.07 -19.34
N GLY A 152 16.00 4.19 -18.74
CA GLY A 152 16.12 5.49 -19.41
C GLY A 152 14.92 6.44 -19.20
N ASP A 153 13.79 5.95 -18.70
CA ASP A 153 12.68 6.81 -18.28
C ASP A 153 13.06 7.62 -17.02
N GLN A 154 12.49 8.82 -16.92
CA GLN A 154 12.52 9.60 -15.68
C GLN A 154 11.38 9.15 -14.76
N VAL A 155 11.68 8.96 -13.48
CA VAL A 155 10.73 8.43 -12.50
C VAL A 155 10.73 9.35 -11.30
N THR A 156 9.54 9.84 -10.91
CA THR A 156 9.39 10.49 -9.61
C THR A 156 9.18 9.42 -8.57
N ILE A 157 10.06 9.38 -7.57
CA ILE A 157 9.93 8.51 -6.41
C ILE A 157 9.61 9.34 -5.18
N VAL A 158 8.85 8.74 -4.27
CA VAL A 158 8.50 9.29 -2.97
C VAL A 158 9.37 8.60 -1.92
N LEU A 159 10.04 9.42 -1.12
CA LEU A 159 10.98 9.03 -0.08
C LEU A 159 10.53 9.63 1.26
N PRO A 160 10.94 9.04 2.39
CA PRO A 160 10.76 9.69 3.68
C PRO A 160 11.59 10.97 3.73
N LYS A 161 11.05 12.01 4.36
CA LYS A 161 11.69 13.34 4.36
C LYS A 161 12.99 13.37 5.17
N ASP A 162 12.96 12.82 6.38
CA ASP A 162 14.04 12.97 7.38
C ASP A 162 14.80 11.66 7.66
N LYS A 163 14.61 10.62 6.84
CA LYS A 163 15.26 9.32 7.02
C LYS A 163 16.01 8.90 5.77
N ASP A 164 17.14 8.25 5.97
CA ASP A 164 17.80 7.51 4.91
C ASP A 164 16.93 6.33 4.50
N ALA A 165 16.63 6.24 3.21
CA ALA A 165 15.84 5.16 2.64
C ALA A 165 16.65 4.33 1.66
N ASN A 166 16.28 3.05 1.54
CA ASN A 166 16.78 2.15 0.51
C ASN A 166 15.75 1.91 -0.60
N TRP A 167 14.47 2.02 -0.26
CA TRP A 167 13.33 1.85 -1.15
C TRP A 167 12.60 3.18 -1.37
N GLY A 168 12.19 3.40 -2.62
CA GLY A 168 11.32 4.50 -3.02
C GLY A 168 10.00 4.00 -3.59
N ALA A 169 8.91 4.72 -3.29
CA ALA A 169 7.62 4.46 -3.90
C ALA A 169 7.51 5.23 -5.22
N VAL A 170 7.24 4.55 -6.33
CA VAL A 170 7.06 5.21 -7.63
C VAL A 170 5.74 5.99 -7.62
N GLU A 171 5.80 7.29 -7.91
CA GLU A 171 4.63 8.14 -8.03
C GLU A 171 4.14 8.29 -9.47
N ASN A 172 5.07 8.57 -10.38
CA ASN A 172 4.82 8.70 -11.81
C ASN A 172 6.09 8.36 -12.62
N VAL A 173 5.91 8.20 -13.93
CA VAL A 173 6.98 7.95 -14.91
C VAL A 173 6.79 8.92 -16.07
N ILE A 174 7.88 9.56 -16.49
CA ILE A 174 7.97 10.44 -17.65
C ILE A 174 8.80 9.70 -18.69
N LYS A 175 8.20 9.46 -19.85
CA LYS A 175 8.87 8.71 -20.92
C LYS A 175 10.05 9.49 -21.47
N ALA A 176 11.15 8.81 -21.77
CA ALA A 176 12.34 9.44 -22.35
C ALA A 176 12.02 10.30 -23.60
N GLY A 177 11.07 9.85 -24.44
CA GLY A 177 10.60 10.60 -25.60
C GLY A 177 9.78 11.86 -25.27
N GLU A 178 9.03 11.85 -24.17
CA GLU A 178 8.23 13.00 -23.69
C GLU A 178 9.12 14.02 -22.97
N ALA A 179 10.13 13.57 -22.24
CA ALA A 179 11.10 14.43 -21.54
C ALA A 179 11.90 15.31 -22.53
N ALA A 180 12.31 14.74 -23.67
CA ALA A 180 13.01 15.48 -24.73
C ALA A 180 12.12 16.54 -25.39
N ALA A 181 10.84 16.24 -25.61
CA ALA A 181 9.89 17.19 -26.17
C ALA A 181 9.57 18.36 -25.21
N ASN A 182 9.47 18.06 -23.90
CA ASN A 182 9.24 19.08 -22.87
C ASN A 182 10.46 19.97 -22.61
N MET A 183 11.69 19.45 -22.68
CA MET A 183 12.89 20.29 -22.61
C MET A 183 13.04 21.19 -23.85
N ALA A 184 12.67 20.70 -25.03
CA ALA A 184 12.72 21.49 -26.26
C ALA A 184 11.66 22.62 -26.32
N SER A 185 10.51 22.46 -25.64
CA SER A 185 9.49 23.52 -25.56
C SER A 185 9.84 24.59 -24.53
N VAL A 186 10.45 24.22 -23.40
CA VAL A 186 10.91 25.19 -22.37
C VAL A 186 12.05 26.07 -22.90
N SER A 187 13.05 25.52 -23.59
CA SER A 187 14.13 26.33 -24.18
C SER A 187 13.69 27.29 -25.29
N ARG A 188 12.54 27.05 -25.95
CA ARG A 188 12.00 27.98 -26.96
C ARG A 188 11.26 29.18 -26.37
N ASN A 189 10.82 29.08 -25.12
CA ASN A 189 10.03 30.12 -24.47
C ASN A 189 10.89 31.10 -23.64
N ASP A 190 12.16 30.75 -23.39
CA ASP A 190 13.12 31.57 -22.63
C ASP A 190 13.96 32.49 -23.53
N SER A 191 13.85 32.33 -24.86
CA SER A 191 14.61 33.12 -25.85
C SER A 191 13.82 34.27 -26.47
N SER A 192 12.61 34.56 -25.99
CA SER A 192 11.69 35.54 -26.59
C SER A 192 11.51 36.85 -25.80
N ASP A 193 12.15 37.02 -24.65
CA ASP A 193 11.94 38.17 -23.75
C ASP A 193 13.13 39.14 -23.62
N GLU A 194 14.14 39.11 -24.51
CA GLU A 194 15.31 40.02 -24.44
C GLU A 194 15.49 41.03 -25.61
N THR A 195 14.51 41.22 -26.49
CA THR A 195 14.61 42.24 -27.55
C THR A 195 13.43 43.19 -27.58
N GLU A 196 13.33 44.10 -26.60
CA GLU A 196 12.47 45.28 -26.74
C GLU A 196 12.87 46.43 -25.78
N LEU A 197 14.14 46.86 -25.79
CA LEU A 197 14.53 48.15 -25.19
C LEU A 197 15.68 48.81 -25.97
N GLU A 198 15.43 49.17 -27.23
CA GLU A 198 16.18 50.22 -27.94
C GLU A 198 15.28 50.81 -29.02
N GLU A 199 14.51 51.84 -28.63
CA GLU A 199 14.18 53.05 -29.42
C GLU A 199 13.05 53.79 -28.70
N LEU A 200 13.40 54.91 -28.04
CA LEU A 200 12.76 56.24 -28.12
C LEU A 200 13.37 57.19 -27.08
#